data_AF-A0A1F3BZS4-F1
#
_entry.id   AF-A0A1F3BZS4-F1
#
_cell.length_a   1.000
_cell.length_b   1.000
_cell.length_c   1.000
_cell.angle_alpha   90.00
_cell.angle_beta   90.00
_cell.angle_gamma   90.00
#
_symmetry.space_group_name_H-M   'P 1'
#
loop_
_entity.id
_entity.type
_entity.pdbx_description
1 polymer ?
#
loop_
_entity_poly.entity_id
_entity_poly.type
_entity_poly.pdbx_seq_one_letter_code
_entity_poly.pdbx_strand_id
1 'polypeptide(L)'
;MRGALAIAKKELNVYFTTPIAYVAFMVMAFFAAQFFTGSVEAYRNFVTRMSPYEGQQMLEQLNLTDVVVSRLFASVGVFIVISAPFLSMRLVAEEKRARTFELLMTSPVRPFEIVAGKYLAALVVMAVSIAIVAAFPVILSLFARGAKGGSAVEWQTVGTGLLGLFLLGAMCMAVGLFVSSLTESVIVAALVSLIVLLALWVVTIFAVAGEGPLRDLARGMSSSEHLMAFLQGRIELKDVVYYLSFVALGLWLTDRAIEGHRWA
;
A
#
# COMPACT_ATOMS: atom_id res chain seq x y z
N MET A 1 -18.75 16.69 -9.83
CA MET A 1 -17.34 16.81 -9.38
C MET A 1 -17.15 17.76 -8.19
N ARG A 2 -17.86 18.90 -8.09
CA ARG A 2 -17.76 19.79 -6.91
C ARG A 2 -18.14 19.08 -5.60
N GLY A 3 -19.11 18.16 -5.63
CA GLY A 3 -19.53 17.38 -4.46
C GLY A 3 -18.43 16.43 -3.95
N ALA A 4 -17.83 15.63 -4.84
CA ALA A 4 -16.76 14.70 -4.47
C ALA A 4 -15.54 15.40 -3.84
N LEU A 5 -15.13 16.55 -4.40
CA LEU A 5 -14.04 17.36 -3.85
C LEU A 5 -14.39 17.97 -2.48
N ALA A 6 -15.63 18.41 -2.29
CA ALA A 6 -16.08 18.92 -0.99
C ALA A 6 -16.06 17.82 0.08
N ILE A 7 -16.50 16.61 -0.25
CA ILE A 7 -16.43 15.44 0.64
C ILE A 7 -14.98 15.09 0.92
N ALA A 8 -14.13 14.97 -0.11
CA ALA A 8 -12.72 14.68 0.08
C ALA A 8 -12.04 15.69 1.01
N LYS A 9 -12.32 16.99 0.84
CA LYS A 9 -11.77 18.05 1.71
C LYS A 9 -12.25 17.92 3.16
N LYS A 10 -13.54 17.63 3.37
CA LYS A 10 -14.12 17.40 4.70
C LYS A 10 -13.43 16.20 5.38
N GLU A 11 -13.37 15.07 4.70
CA GLU A 11 -12.77 13.83 5.21
C GLU A 11 -11.29 14.02 5.52
N LEU A 12 -10.55 14.68 4.63
CA LEU A 12 -9.14 14.97 4.85
C LEU A 12 -8.94 15.83 6.11
N ASN A 13 -9.79 16.84 6.31
CA ASN A 13 -9.73 17.66 7.52
C ASN A 13 -10.03 16.82 8.78
N VAL A 14 -10.97 15.88 8.73
CA VAL A 14 -11.22 14.94 9.84
C VAL A 14 -9.99 14.06 10.11
N TYR A 15 -9.34 13.54 9.07
CA TYR A 15 -8.10 12.76 9.25
C TYR A 15 -6.98 13.57 9.92
N PHE A 16 -6.73 14.80 9.49
CA PHE A 16 -5.63 15.63 10.04
C PHE A 16 -5.97 16.37 11.33
N THR A 17 -7.24 16.44 11.73
CA THR A 17 -7.64 16.97 13.04
C THR A 17 -7.71 15.89 14.10
N THR A 18 -7.87 14.62 13.70
CA THR A 18 -7.92 13.48 14.62
C THR A 18 -6.54 12.86 14.83
N PRO A 19 -6.25 12.34 16.04
CA PRO A 19 -4.93 11.76 16.34
C PRO A 19 -4.63 10.48 15.55
N ILE A 20 -5.63 9.86 14.92
CA ILE A 20 -5.52 8.56 14.26
C ILE A 20 -4.55 8.60 13.07
N ALA A 21 -4.62 9.65 12.23
CA ALA A 21 -3.72 9.76 11.09
C ALA A 21 -2.27 9.93 11.54
N TYR A 22 -2.02 10.74 12.56
CA TYR A 22 -0.68 10.92 13.12
C TYR A 22 -0.13 9.65 13.76
N VAL A 23 -0.97 8.90 14.47
CA VAL A 23 -0.58 7.57 15.00
C VAL A 23 -0.22 6.64 13.85
N ALA A 24 -1.02 6.59 12.78
CA ALA A 24 -0.71 5.76 11.61
C ALA A 24 0.62 6.18 10.94
N PHE A 25 0.87 7.49 10.79
CA PHE A 25 2.13 8.01 10.26
C PHE A 25 3.31 7.68 11.15
N MET A 26 3.16 7.82 12.47
CA MET A 26 4.20 7.49 13.45
C MET A 26 4.53 5.99 13.41
N VAL A 27 3.50 5.13 13.37
CA VAL A 27 3.68 3.68 13.27
C VAL A 27 4.36 3.32 11.95
N MET A 28 3.91 3.89 10.83
CA MET A 28 4.55 3.69 9.52
C MET A 28 6.02 4.10 9.55
N ALA A 29 6.33 5.30 10.08
CA ALA A 29 7.69 5.79 10.21
C ALA A 29 8.56 4.86 11.08
N PHE A 30 8.02 4.40 12.21
CA PHE A 30 8.69 3.50 13.14
C PHE A 30 9.03 2.16 12.47
N PHE A 31 8.05 1.50 11.85
CA PHE A 31 8.28 0.22 11.16
C PHE A 31 9.23 0.39 9.96
N ALA A 32 9.07 1.45 9.17
CA ALA A 32 9.97 1.74 8.06
C ALA A 32 11.42 1.96 8.55
N ALA A 33 11.61 2.65 9.67
CA ALA A 33 12.93 2.84 10.28
C ALA A 33 13.55 1.52 10.78
N GLN A 34 12.75 0.66 11.41
CA GLN A 34 13.21 -0.67 11.84
C GLN A 34 13.60 -1.55 10.65
N PHE A 35 12.78 -1.60 9.59
CA PHE A 35 13.10 -2.37 8.38
C PHE A 35 14.30 -1.79 7.62
N PHE A 36 14.44 -0.47 7.57
CA PHE A 36 15.58 0.18 6.93
C PHE A 36 16.88 -0.15 7.67
N THR A 37 16.89 0.03 8.99
CA THR A 37 18.07 -0.27 9.82
C THR A 37 18.42 -1.75 9.73
N GLY A 38 17.44 -2.64 9.80
CA GLY A 38 17.63 -4.07 9.62
C GLY A 38 18.18 -4.44 8.23
N SER A 39 17.76 -3.74 7.17
CA SER A 39 18.26 -3.95 5.81
C SER A 39 19.70 -3.47 5.63
N VAL A 40 20.05 -2.32 6.21
CA VAL A 40 21.43 -1.80 6.23
C VAL A 40 22.34 -2.72 7.05
N GLU A 41 21.89 -3.21 8.19
CA GLU A 41 22.65 -4.15 9.01
C GLU A 41 22.82 -5.52 8.33
N ALA A 42 21.79 -6.01 7.64
CA ALA A 42 21.89 -7.21 6.82
C ALA A 42 22.95 -7.04 5.73
N TYR A 43 22.97 -5.90 5.03
CA TYR A 43 24.01 -5.57 4.06
C TYR A 43 25.40 -5.52 4.70
N ARG A 44 25.56 -4.81 5.84
CA ARG A 44 26.84 -4.76 6.58
C ARG A 44 27.33 -6.16 6.96
N ASN A 45 26.45 -7.00 7.49
CA ASN A 45 26.80 -8.37 7.88
C ASN A 45 27.16 -9.24 6.68
N PHE A 46 26.51 -9.03 5.54
CA PHE A 46 26.85 -9.71 4.28
C PHE A 46 28.26 -9.35 3.82
N VAL A 47 28.61 -8.05 3.82
CA VAL A 47 29.94 -7.56 3.42
C VAL A 47 31.03 -8.04 4.38
N THR A 48 30.81 -7.96 5.70
CA THR A 48 31.81 -8.35 6.71
C THR A 48 32.08 -9.87 6.74
N ARG A 49 31.11 -10.71 6.35
CA ARG A 49 31.25 -12.17 6.35
C ARG A 49 31.93 -12.71 5.08
N MET A 50 31.99 -11.93 4.00
CA MET A 50 32.78 -12.27 2.82
C MET A 50 34.24 -11.87 3.08
N SER A 51 35.17 -12.81 2.89
CA SER A 51 36.61 -12.61 3.10
C SER A 51 37.10 -11.34 2.37
N PRO A 52 38.04 -10.54 2.94
CA PRO A 52 38.53 -9.29 2.35
C PRO A 52 39.03 -9.39 0.91
N TYR A 53 39.41 -10.59 0.45
CA TYR A 53 40.00 -10.83 -0.87
C TYR A 53 38.98 -11.23 -1.96
N GLU A 54 37.83 -11.81 -1.61
CA GLU A 54 36.75 -12.14 -2.57
C GLU A 54 35.63 -11.08 -2.56
N GLY A 55 35.47 -10.35 -1.45
CA GLY A 55 34.43 -9.34 -1.30
C GLY A 55 34.58 -8.14 -2.24
N GLN A 56 35.80 -7.73 -2.59
CA GLN A 56 36.04 -6.49 -3.35
C GLN A 56 35.48 -6.52 -4.79
N GLN A 57 35.50 -7.68 -5.46
CA GLN A 57 34.94 -7.83 -6.82
C GLN A 57 33.42 -8.04 -6.84
N MET A 58 32.83 -8.63 -5.78
CA MET A 58 31.37 -8.76 -5.67
C MET A 58 30.69 -7.48 -5.16
N LEU A 59 31.41 -6.66 -4.39
CA LEU A 59 30.93 -5.34 -3.94
C LEU A 59 30.64 -4.40 -5.12
N GLU A 60 31.40 -4.50 -6.21
CA GLU A 60 31.16 -3.73 -7.44
C GLU A 60 29.88 -4.18 -8.18
N GLN A 61 29.42 -5.42 -7.96
CA GLN A 61 28.19 -5.95 -8.57
C GLN A 61 26.95 -5.79 -7.66
N LEU A 62 27.14 -5.48 -6.38
CA LEU A 62 26.04 -5.32 -5.42
C LEU A 62 25.54 -3.87 -5.41
N ASN A 63 24.47 -3.62 -6.16
CA ASN A 63 23.74 -2.38 -6.07
C ASN A 63 23.12 -2.21 -4.68
N LEU A 64 23.52 -1.14 -3.99
CA LEU A 64 22.96 -0.75 -2.68
C LEU A 64 21.43 -0.61 -2.73
N THR A 65 20.92 -0.16 -3.88
CA THR A 65 19.49 0.01 -4.13
C THR A 65 18.72 -1.31 -4.01
N ASP A 66 19.18 -2.36 -4.68
CA ASP A 66 18.46 -3.65 -4.69
C ASP A 66 18.50 -4.35 -3.33
N VAL A 67 19.64 -4.27 -2.64
CA VAL A 67 19.81 -5.00 -1.38
C VAL A 67 19.09 -4.31 -0.22
N VAL A 68 19.10 -2.97 -0.20
CA VAL A 68 18.57 -2.17 0.93
C VAL A 68 17.19 -1.61 0.60
N VAL A 69 17.03 -0.92 -0.53
CA VAL A 69 15.78 -0.21 -0.86
C VAL A 69 14.68 -1.19 -1.26
N SER A 70 14.97 -2.14 -2.16
CA SER A 70 13.96 -3.11 -2.58
C SER A 70 13.52 -4.02 -1.43
N ARG A 71 14.45 -4.38 -0.53
CA ARG A 71 14.11 -5.10 0.70
C ARG A 71 13.22 -4.27 1.64
N LEU A 72 13.56 -3.01 1.88
CA LEU A 72 12.73 -2.09 2.67
C LEU A 72 11.31 -2.01 2.08
N PHE A 73 11.21 -1.77 0.78
CA PHE A 73 9.92 -1.63 0.11
C PHE A 73 9.11 -2.92 0.13
N ALA A 74 9.74 -4.09 0.00
CA ALA A 74 9.05 -5.37 0.15
C ALA A 74 8.44 -5.52 1.56
N SER A 75 9.20 -5.20 2.61
CA SER A 75 8.71 -5.25 4.00
C SER A 75 7.62 -4.21 4.27
N VAL A 76 7.75 -3.00 3.73
CA VAL A 76 6.71 -1.97 3.79
C VAL A 76 5.45 -2.40 3.05
N GLY A 77 5.57 -3.10 1.92
CA GLY A 77 4.42 -3.65 1.19
C GLY A 77 3.58 -4.60 2.03
N VAL A 78 4.22 -5.53 2.73
CA VAL A 78 3.53 -6.42 3.70
C VAL A 78 2.84 -5.59 4.79
N PHE A 79 3.53 -4.58 5.31
CA PHE A 79 2.98 -3.72 6.35
C PHE A 79 1.78 -2.89 5.85
N ILE A 80 1.79 -2.40 4.61
CA ILE A 80 0.66 -1.71 3.99
C ILE A 80 -0.54 -2.65 3.91
N VAL A 81 -0.36 -3.90 3.48
CA VAL A 81 -1.46 -4.89 3.40
C VAL A 81 -2.11 -5.12 4.77
N ILE A 82 -1.31 -5.16 5.84
CA ILE A 82 -1.82 -5.39 7.19
C ILE A 82 -2.46 -4.12 7.79
N SER A 83 -1.86 -2.96 7.55
CA SER A 83 -2.30 -1.69 8.15
C SER A 83 -3.43 -1.00 7.38
N ALA A 84 -3.55 -1.22 6.08
CA ALA A 84 -4.57 -0.61 5.23
C ALA A 84 -6.02 -0.85 5.72
N PRO A 85 -6.42 -2.07 6.12
CA PRO A 85 -7.73 -2.31 6.72
C PRO A 85 -8.07 -1.38 7.89
N PHE A 86 -7.10 -1.04 8.74
CA PHE A 86 -7.31 -0.17 9.89
C PHE A 86 -7.49 1.30 9.48
N LEU A 87 -6.92 1.70 8.36
CA LEU A 87 -7.08 3.04 7.79
C LEU A 87 -8.43 3.18 7.04
N SER A 88 -8.88 2.11 6.38
CA SER A 88 -10.11 2.12 5.57
C SER A 88 -11.37 1.70 6.31
N MET A 89 -11.26 0.96 7.42
CA MET A 89 -12.41 0.38 8.14
C MET A 89 -13.46 1.42 8.56
N ARG A 90 -13.05 2.67 8.84
CA ARG A 90 -13.93 3.75 9.33
C ARG A 90 -14.64 4.52 8.23
N LEU A 91 -14.22 4.38 6.96
CA LEU A 91 -14.66 5.24 5.86
C LEU A 91 -16.19 5.28 5.70
N VAL A 92 -16.86 4.13 5.79
CA VAL A 92 -18.32 4.01 5.65
C VAL A 92 -18.95 3.38 6.89
N ALA A 93 -18.32 2.37 7.48
CA ALA A 93 -18.87 1.66 8.64
C ALA A 93 -19.10 2.58 9.85
N GLU A 94 -18.26 3.60 10.05
CA GLU A 94 -18.45 4.54 11.18
C GLU A 94 -19.68 5.43 10.99
N GLU A 95 -19.94 5.90 9.77
CA GLU A 95 -21.13 6.71 9.47
C GLU A 95 -22.42 5.89 9.58
N LYS A 96 -22.36 4.60 9.17
CA LYS A 96 -23.48 3.67 9.37
C LYS A 96 -23.74 3.43 10.85
N ARG A 97 -22.69 3.14 11.61
CA ARG A 97 -22.78 2.96 13.07
C ARG A 97 -23.32 4.20 13.79
N ALA A 98 -22.94 5.39 13.34
CA ALA A 98 -23.38 6.67 13.91
C ALA A 98 -24.77 7.12 13.39
N ARG A 99 -25.41 6.37 12.49
CA ARG A 99 -26.65 6.76 11.78
C ARG A 99 -26.57 8.10 11.03
N THR A 100 -25.37 8.62 10.80
CA THR A 100 -25.18 9.84 10.00
C THR A 100 -25.18 9.54 8.51
N PHE A 101 -25.12 8.26 8.13
CA PHE A 101 -25.19 7.81 6.75
C PHE A 101 -26.52 8.20 6.08
N GLU A 102 -27.65 8.10 6.80
CA GLU A 102 -28.98 8.50 6.28
C GLU A 102 -29.04 10.01 5.94
N LEU A 103 -28.43 10.85 6.78
CA LEU A 103 -28.31 12.29 6.54
C LEU A 103 -27.45 12.58 5.29
N LEU A 104 -26.42 11.78 5.05
CA LEU A 104 -25.58 11.91 3.85
C LEU A 104 -26.35 11.49 2.59
N MET A 105 -27.18 10.44 2.66
CA MET A 105 -27.97 9.96 1.52
C MET A 105 -29.15 10.87 1.15
N THR A 106 -29.64 11.67 2.09
CA THR A 106 -30.69 12.70 1.82
C THR A 106 -30.13 13.99 1.24
N SER A 107 -28.80 14.17 1.27
CA SER A 107 -28.14 15.31 0.61
C SER A 107 -28.20 15.17 -0.92
N PRO A 108 -28.20 16.28 -1.69
CA PRO A 108 -28.30 16.26 -3.15
C PRO A 108 -26.96 15.89 -3.81
N VAL A 109 -26.31 14.83 -3.32
CA VAL A 109 -25.02 14.32 -3.80
C VAL A 109 -25.21 12.93 -4.40
N ARG A 110 -24.54 12.66 -5.53
CA ARG A 110 -24.63 11.34 -6.17
C ARG A 110 -23.85 10.29 -5.35
N PRO A 111 -24.30 9.03 -5.27
CA PRO A 111 -23.57 7.95 -4.57
C PRO A 111 -22.10 7.85 -4.99
N PHE A 112 -21.84 7.88 -6.30
CA PHE A 112 -20.49 7.88 -6.84
C PHE A 112 -19.61 9.04 -6.34
N GLU A 113 -20.17 10.23 -6.12
CA GLU A 113 -19.41 11.38 -5.60
C GLU A 113 -19.03 11.18 -4.13
N ILE A 114 -19.84 10.45 -3.35
CA ILE A 114 -19.52 10.07 -1.97
C ILE A 114 -18.37 9.06 -1.97
N VAL A 115 -18.47 8.00 -2.79
CA VAL A 115 -17.43 6.97 -2.92
C VAL A 115 -16.10 7.58 -3.36
N ALA A 116 -16.11 8.38 -4.44
CA ALA A 116 -14.92 9.02 -4.96
C ALA A 116 -14.31 9.99 -3.95
N GLY A 117 -15.12 10.77 -3.22
CA GLY A 117 -14.64 11.70 -2.21
C GLY A 117 -13.94 11.00 -1.05
N LYS A 118 -14.56 9.95 -0.49
CA LYS A 118 -13.98 9.15 0.59
C LYS A 118 -12.71 8.42 0.16
N TYR A 119 -12.73 7.83 -1.04
CA TYR A 119 -11.56 7.16 -1.59
C TYR A 119 -10.39 8.12 -1.80
N LEU A 120 -10.62 9.31 -2.36
CA LEU A 120 -9.58 10.32 -2.56
C LEU A 120 -8.95 10.78 -1.23
N ALA A 121 -9.75 10.97 -0.19
CA ALA A 121 -9.21 11.32 1.13
C ALA A 121 -8.32 10.20 1.69
N ALA A 122 -8.78 8.95 1.62
CA ALA A 122 -8.00 7.78 2.04
C ALA A 122 -6.70 7.62 1.22
N LEU A 123 -6.77 7.86 -0.09
CA LEU A 123 -5.60 7.85 -0.97
C LEU A 123 -4.56 8.90 -0.59
N VAL A 124 -4.97 10.12 -0.22
CA VAL A 124 -4.03 11.16 0.21
C VAL A 124 -3.32 10.75 1.50
N VAL A 125 -4.05 10.20 2.47
CA VAL A 125 -3.46 9.68 3.72
C VAL A 125 -2.46 8.56 3.43
N MET A 126 -2.80 7.65 2.51
CA MET A 126 -1.87 6.61 2.06
C MET A 126 -0.64 7.19 1.35
N ALA A 127 -0.83 8.19 0.48
CA ALA A 127 0.27 8.87 -0.23
C ALA A 127 1.24 9.55 0.73
N VAL A 128 0.72 10.22 1.77
CA VAL A 128 1.56 10.83 2.83
C VAL A 128 2.32 9.75 3.60
N SER A 129 1.68 8.61 3.91
CA SER A 129 2.34 7.48 4.58
C SER A 129 3.50 6.92 3.75
N ILE A 130 3.33 6.84 2.42
CA ILE A 130 4.38 6.39 1.49
C ILE A 130 5.46 7.47 1.32
N ALA A 131 5.10 8.76 1.34
CA ALA A 131 6.06 9.86 1.28
C ALA A 131 7.03 9.85 2.48
N ILE A 132 6.57 9.43 3.67
CA ILE A 132 7.43 9.20 4.83
C ILE A 132 8.45 8.08 4.53
N VAL A 133 8.02 7.00 3.85
CA VAL A 133 8.92 5.90 3.45
C VAL A 133 9.92 6.37 2.38
N ALA A 134 9.52 7.28 1.50
CA ALA A 134 10.41 7.87 0.49
C ALA A 134 11.57 8.68 1.08
N ALA A 135 11.49 9.09 2.35
CA ALA A 135 12.61 9.76 3.03
C ALA A 135 13.82 8.83 3.25
N PHE A 136 13.61 7.52 3.41
CA PHE A 136 14.71 6.58 3.72
C PHE A 136 15.70 6.38 2.56
N PRO A 137 15.28 6.18 1.29
CA PRO A 137 16.20 6.18 0.16
C PRO A 137 16.98 7.49 0.01
N VAL A 138 16.37 8.63 0.34
CA VAL A 138 17.05 9.94 0.33
C VAL A 138 18.13 9.98 1.40
N ILE A 139 17.81 9.55 2.63
CA ILE A 139 18.78 9.40 3.73
C ILE A 139 19.93 8.50 3.29
N LEU A 140 19.64 7.33 2.71
CA LEU A 140 20.65 6.40 2.20
C LEU A 140 21.58 7.07 1.18
N SER A 141 21.03 7.86 0.25
CA SER A 141 21.83 8.56 -0.76
C SER A 141 22.79 9.61 -0.18
N LEU A 142 22.43 10.23 0.95
CA LEU A 142 23.28 11.22 1.63
C LEU A 142 24.44 10.54 2.38
N PHE A 143 24.17 9.43 3.06
CA PHE A 143 25.19 8.70 3.81
C PHE A 143 26.09 7.82 2.92
N ALA A 144 25.59 7.32 1.80
CA ALA A 144 26.35 6.49 0.85
C ALA A 144 27.44 7.28 0.10
N ARG A 145 27.26 8.59 -0.12
CA ARG A 145 28.26 9.45 -0.81
C ARG A 145 29.61 9.55 -0.10
N GLY A 146 29.68 9.21 1.20
CA GLY A 146 30.93 9.21 1.97
C GLY A 146 31.75 7.91 1.87
N ALA A 147 31.15 6.82 1.40
CA ALA A 147 31.81 5.52 1.28
C ALA A 147 32.37 5.36 -0.14
N LYS A 148 33.70 5.24 -0.26
CA LYS A 148 34.47 5.20 -1.52
C LYS A 148 34.19 3.97 -2.44
N GLY A 149 33.01 3.37 -2.45
CA GLY A 149 32.80 2.15 -3.24
C GLY A 149 31.39 1.58 -3.33
N GLY A 150 30.31 2.36 -3.17
CA GLY A 150 28.95 1.86 -3.39
C GLY A 150 28.25 2.64 -4.49
N SER A 151 27.82 1.95 -5.56
CA SER A 151 27.05 2.52 -6.67
C SER A 151 25.98 3.51 -6.19
N ALA A 152 25.85 4.62 -6.93
CA ALA A 152 24.84 5.63 -6.67
C ALA A 152 23.45 5.00 -6.56
N VAL A 153 22.64 5.48 -5.61
CA VAL A 153 21.24 5.07 -5.49
C VAL A 153 20.56 5.23 -6.84
N GLU A 154 20.01 4.13 -7.35
CA GLU A 154 19.33 4.11 -8.65
C GLU A 154 17.93 4.69 -8.48
N TRP A 155 17.82 5.99 -8.71
CA TRP A 155 16.55 6.71 -8.57
C TRP A 155 15.42 6.17 -9.44
N GLN A 156 15.76 5.48 -10.54
CA GLN A 156 14.78 4.77 -11.37
C GLN A 156 14.08 3.67 -10.55
N THR A 157 14.85 2.74 -9.97
CA THR A 157 14.35 1.64 -9.13
C THR A 157 13.62 2.15 -7.88
N VAL A 158 14.09 3.25 -7.28
CA VAL A 158 13.37 3.91 -6.18
C VAL A 158 12.01 4.42 -6.65
N GLY A 159 11.96 5.11 -7.79
CA GLY A 159 10.73 5.68 -8.35
C GLY A 159 9.70 4.61 -8.72
N THR A 160 10.13 3.52 -9.36
CA THR A 160 9.24 2.40 -9.69
C THR A 160 8.73 1.71 -8.44
N GLY A 161 9.58 1.51 -7.44
CA GLY A 161 9.20 0.88 -6.17
C GLY A 161 8.17 1.71 -5.39
N LEU A 162 8.35 3.03 -5.32
CA LEU A 162 7.38 3.94 -4.70
C LEU A 162 6.04 3.94 -5.45
N LEU A 163 6.07 3.91 -6.78
CA LEU A 163 4.86 3.79 -7.60
C LEU A 163 4.15 2.45 -7.34
N GLY A 164 4.89 1.35 -7.24
CA GLY A 164 4.36 0.03 -6.89
C GLY A 164 3.70 0.02 -5.52
N LEU A 165 4.34 0.60 -4.50
CA LEU A 165 3.75 0.76 -3.16
C LEU A 165 2.50 1.63 -3.18
N PHE A 166 2.48 2.69 -3.98
CA PHE A 166 1.31 3.55 -4.13
C PHE A 166 0.13 2.81 -4.78
N LEU A 167 0.38 2.05 -5.84
CA LEU A 167 -0.64 1.23 -6.50
C LEU A 167 -1.18 0.13 -5.58
N LEU A 168 -0.29 -0.54 -4.83
CA LEU A 168 -0.68 -1.50 -3.80
C LEU A 168 -1.57 -0.85 -2.73
N GLY A 169 -1.14 0.29 -2.17
CA GLY A 169 -1.90 1.04 -1.19
C GLY A 169 -3.26 1.50 -1.73
N ALA A 170 -3.31 1.94 -2.98
CA ALA A 170 -4.53 2.36 -3.67
C ALA A 170 -5.53 1.21 -3.83
N MET A 171 -5.05 0.02 -4.21
CA MET A 171 -5.84 -1.22 -4.25
C MET A 171 -6.36 -1.57 -2.86
N CYS A 172 -5.50 -1.56 -1.84
CA CYS A 172 -5.89 -1.89 -0.47
C CYS A 172 -6.97 -0.93 0.07
N MET A 173 -6.86 0.37 -0.20
CA MET A 173 -7.88 1.36 0.17
C MET A 173 -9.21 1.11 -0.54
N ALA A 174 -9.20 0.74 -1.82
CA ALA A 174 -10.43 0.48 -2.59
C ALA A 174 -11.16 -0.78 -2.08
N VAL A 175 -10.43 -1.87 -1.83
CA VAL A 175 -10.99 -3.10 -1.25
C VAL A 175 -11.51 -2.84 0.16
N GLY A 176 -10.76 -2.12 0.98
CA GLY A 176 -11.17 -1.80 2.34
C GLY A 176 -12.39 -0.88 2.41
N LEU A 177 -12.52 0.07 1.47
CA LEU A 177 -13.70 0.91 1.33
C LEU A 177 -14.94 0.08 0.96
N PHE A 178 -14.80 -0.85 0.01
CA PHE A 178 -15.88 -1.77 -0.37
C PHE A 178 -16.34 -2.60 0.83
N VAL A 179 -15.43 -3.25 1.54
CA VAL A 179 -15.78 -4.07 2.71
C VAL A 179 -16.40 -3.22 3.82
N SER A 180 -15.88 -2.01 4.08
CA SER A 180 -16.47 -1.06 5.03
C SER A 180 -17.91 -0.66 4.65
N SER A 181 -18.25 -0.65 3.36
CA SER A 181 -19.61 -0.37 2.90
C SER A 181 -20.60 -1.52 3.15
N LEU A 182 -20.13 -2.75 3.35
CA LEU A 182 -21.00 -3.92 3.56
C LEU A 182 -21.36 -4.16 5.03
N THR A 183 -20.74 -3.46 5.98
CA THR A 183 -20.92 -3.71 7.41
C THR A 183 -21.06 -2.42 8.20
N GLU A 184 -21.77 -2.49 9.31
CA GLU A 184 -21.90 -1.40 10.28
C GLU A 184 -20.84 -1.51 11.40
N SER A 185 -20.17 -2.66 11.50
CA SER A 185 -19.15 -2.89 12.53
C SER A 185 -17.75 -2.60 11.99
N VAL A 186 -17.13 -1.55 12.53
CA VAL A 186 -15.74 -1.15 12.20
C VAL A 186 -14.75 -2.31 12.39
N ILE A 187 -14.95 -3.14 13.42
CA ILE A 187 -14.08 -4.29 13.71
C ILE A 187 -14.24 -5.36 12.62
N VAL A 188 -15.48 -5.68 12.24
CA VAL A 188 -15.76 -6.66 11.18
C VAL A 188 -15.23 -6.16 9.83
N ALA A 189 -15.39 -4.86 9.54
CA ALA A 189 -14.84 -4.24 8.33
C ALA A 189 -13.33 -4.45 8.25
N ALA A 190 -12.61 -4.21 9.34
CA ALA A 190 -11.16 -4.38 9.40
C ALA A 190 -10.76 -5.85 9.20
N LEU A 191 -11.38 -6.78 9.93
CA LEU A 191 -11.04 -8.20 9.86
C LEU A 191 -11.29 -8.79 8.48
N VAL A 192 -12.45 -8.52 7.88
CA VAL A 192 -12.79 -9.04 6.55
C VAL A 192 -11.87 -8.44 5.48
N SER A 193 -11.59 -7.13 5.55
CA SER A 193 -10.64 -6.48 4.63
C SER A 193 -9.25 -7.09 4.75
N LEU A 194 -8.79 -7.33 5.97
CA LEU A 194 -7.49 -7.94 6.24
C LEU A 194 -7.40 -9.34 5.65
N ILE A 195 -8.43 -10.17 5.85
CA ILE A 195 -8.47 -11.54 5.31
C ILE A 195 -8.41 -11.51 3.78
N VAL A 196 -9.20 -10.65 3.12
CA VAL A 196 -9.21 -10.54 1.66
C VAL A 196 -7.85 -10.08 1.13
N LEU A 197 -7.26 -9.05 1.74
CA LEU A 197 -5.98 -8.51 1.29
C LEU A 197 -4.81 -9.47 1.55
N LEU A 198 -4.80 -10.16 2.70
CA LEU A 198 -3.81 -11.19 2.99
C LEU A 198 -3.95 -12.37 2.03
N ALA A 199 -5.17 -12.82 1.74
CA ALA A 199 -5.40 -13.90 0.79
C ALA A 199 -4.81 -13.57 -0.59
N LEU A 200 -4.99 -12.33 -1.07
CA LEU A 200 -4.38 -11.85 -2.32
C LEU A 200 -2.85 -11.70 -2.25
N TRP A 201 -2.29 -11.47 -1.07
CA TRP A 201 -0.84 -11.36 -0.87
C TRP A 201 -0.14 -12.72 -0.89
N VAL A 202 -0.74 -13.73 -0.25
CA VAL A 202 -0.14 -15.07 -0.07
C VAL A 202 -0.69 -16.14 -1.02
N VAL A 203 -1.52 -15.76 -2.00
CA VAL A 203 -2.17 -16.72 -2.93
C VAL A 203 -1.17 -17.68 -3.60
N THR A 204 0.05 -17.21 -3.89
CA THR A 204 1.11 -18.03 -4.49
C THR A 204 1.63 -19.12 -3.57
N ILE A 205 1.61 -18.93 -2.24
CA ILE A 205 2.04 -19.92 -1.25
C ILE A 205 1.13 -21.15 -1.30
N PHE A 206 -0.19 -20.91 -1.39
CA PHE A 206 -1.18 -21.99 -1.47
C PHE A 206 -1.17 -22.69 -2.83
N ALA A 207 -0.65 -22.03 -3.87
CA ALA A 207 -0.50 -22.60 -5.21
C ALA A 207 0.76 -23.45 -5.39
N VAL A 208 1.68 -23.47 -4.42
CA VAL A 208 2.92 -24.29 -4.48
C VAL A 208 2.62 -25.79 -4.49
N ALA A 209 1.45 -26.21 -4.00
CA ALA A 209 1.05 -27.62 -3.95
C ALA A 209 0.59 -28.21 -5.31
N GLY A 210 0.43 -27.39 -6.36
CA GLY A 210 -0.02 -27.84 -7.68
C GLY A 210 0.96 -27.44 -8.79
N GLU A 211 1.49 -28.41 -9.52
CA GLU A 211 2.10 -28.14 -10.83
C GLU A 211 0.99 -27.95 -11.88
N GLY A 212 1.12 -26.95 -12.75
CA GLY A 212 0.20 -26.72 -13.88
C GLY A 212 -0.52 -25.35 -13.90
N PRO A 213 -1.63 -25.23 -14.67
CA PRO A 213 -2.31 -23.96 -14.96
C PRO A 213 -2.81 -23.19 -13.73
N LEU A 214 -3.10 -23.89 -12.64
CA LEU A 214 -3.52 -23.32 -11.37
C LEU A 214 -2.44 -22.43 -10.74
N ARG A 215 -1.16 -22.78 -10.92
CA ARG A 215 -0.04 -22.00 -10.41
C ARG A 215 0.14 -20.69 -11.18
N ASP A 216 -0.04 -20.70 -12.49
CA ASP A 216 0.07 -19.51 -13.32
C ASP A 216 -1.10 -18.55 -13.08
N LEU A 217 -2.31 -19.08 -12.87
CA LEU A 217 -3.46 -18.29 -12.42
C LEU A 217 -3.20 -17.65 -11.06
N ALA A 218 -2.70 -18.41 -10.09
CA ALA A 218 -2.37 -17.89 -8.76
C ALA A 218 -1.28 -16.81 -8.80
N ARG A 219 -0.27 -16.98 -9.67
CA ARG A 219 0.75 -15.93 -9.92
C ARG A 219 0.13 -14.66 -10.46
N GLY A 220 -0.80 -14.77 -11.42
CA GLY A 220 -1.54 -13.62 -11.97
C GLY A 220 -2.52 -12.97 -10.99
N MET A 221 -2.86 -13.63 -9.88
CA MET A 221 -3.68 -13.09 -8.81
C MET A 221 -2.87 -12.58 -7.62
N SER A 222 -1.54 -12.72 -7.64
CA SER A 222 -0.70 -12.42 -6.49
C SER A 222 -0.26 -10.97 -6.48
N SER A 223 -0.77 -10.23 -5.50
CA SER A 223 -0.37 -8.84 -5.29
C SER A 223 1.12 -8.70 -4.95
N SER A 224 1.72 -9.72 -4.33
CA SER A 224 3.15 -9.70 -3.96
C SER A 224 4.06 -9.87 -5.18
N GLU A 225 3.68 -10.71 -6.16
CA GLU A 225 4.44 -10.93 -7.40
C GLU A 225 4.44 -9.67 -8.27
N HIS A 226 3.27 -9.04 -8.43
CA HIS A 226 3.15 -7.78 -9.16
C HIS A 226 3.97 -6.66 -8.51
N LEU A 227 4.05 -6.62 -7.16
CA LEU A 227 4.91 -5.66 -6.46
C LEU A 227 6.39 -5.90 -6.75
N MET A 228 6.85 -7.16 -6.78
CA MET A 228 8.27 -7.47 -7.00
C MET A 228 8.80 -6.94 -8.34
N ALA A 229 7.98 -6.91 -9.40
CA ALA A 229 8.37 -6.30 -10.67
C ALA A 229 8.75 -4.82 -10.50
N PHE A 230 7.93 -4.06 -9.78
CA PHE A 230 8.20 -2.65 -9.48
C PHE A 230 9.45 -2.45 -8.61
N LEU A 231 9.69 -3.35 -7.64
CA LEU A 231 10.87 -3.29 -6.76
C LEU A 231 12.18 -3.60 -7.49
N GLN A 232 12.10 -4.23 -8.67
CA GLN A 232 13.25 -4.52 -9.54
C GLN A 232 13.45 -3.47 -10.64
N GLY A 233 12.78 -2.31 -10.56
CA GLY A 233 12.92 -1.27 -11.58
C GLY A 233 12.06 -1.47 -12.83
N ARG A 234 11.22 -2.50 -12.87
CA ARG A 234 10.41 -2.84 -14.06
C ARG A 234 8.98 -2.34 -13.89
N ILE A 235 8.51 -1.54 -14.85
CA ILE A 235 7.09 -1.20 -14.97
C ILE A 235 6.52 -2.01 -16.13
N GLU A 236 5.80 -3.07 -15.82
CA GLU A 236 5.08 -3.84 -16.83
C GLU A 236 3.59 -3.45 -16.82
N LEU A 237 3.00 -3.30 -18.01
CA LEU A 237 1.60 -2.88 -18.15
C LEU A 237 0.64 -3.81 -17.40
N LYS A 238 0.97 -5.11 -17.35
CA LYS A 238 0.19 -6.13 -16.65
C LYS A 238 0.04 -5.84 -15.16
N ASP A 239 1.09 -5.35 -14.50
CA ASP A 239 1.12 -5.10 -13.06
C ASP A 239 0.32 -3.83 -12.72
N VAL A 240 0.45 -2.80 -13.57
CA VAL A 240 -0.34 -1.56 -13.44
C VAL A 240 -1.82 -1.84 -13.65
N VAL A 241 -2.17 -2.58 -14.70
CA VAL A 241 -3.55 -2.95 -15.01
C VAL A 241 -4.15 -3.81 -13.90
N TYR A 242 -3.37 -4.74 -13.32
CA TYR A 242 -3.80 -5.52 -12.17
C TYR A 242 -4.26 -4.63 -11.02
N TYR A 243 -3.42 -3.73 -10.51
CA TYR A 243 -3.79 -2.86 -9.39
C TYR A 243 -4.97 -1.94 -9.72
N LEU A 244 -4.97 -1.32 -10.91
CA LEU A 244 -6.06 -0.44 -11.34
C LEU A 244 -7.38 -1.17 -11.53
N SER A 245 -7.36 -2.43 -11.97
CA SER A 245 -8.56 -3.24 -12.12
C SER A 245 -9.23 -3.52 -10.77
N PHE A 246 -8.45 -3.85 -9.74
CA PHE A 246 -8.98 -4.02 -8.38
C PHE A 246 -9.47 -2.71 -7.77
N VAL A 247 -8.81 -1.58 -8.06
CA VAL A 247 -9.30 -0.26 -7.67
C VAL A 247 -10.66 0.02 -8.31
N ALA A 248 -10.76 -0.12 -9.63
CA ALA A 248 -12.01 0.12 -10.36
C ALA A 248 -13.15 -0.78 -9.88
N LEU A 249 -12.86 -2.07 -9.70
CA LEU A 249 -13.82 -3.05 -9.19
C LEU A 249 -14.27 -2.73 -7.76
N GLY A 250 -13.33 -2.40 -6.85
CA GLY A 250 -13.66 -2.02 -5.47
C GLY A 250 -14.54 -0.77 -5.40
N LEU A 251 -14.23 0.26 -6.19
CA LEU A 251 -15.04 1.48 -6.25
C LEU A 251 -16.42 1.23 -6.85
N TRP A 252 -16.50 0.46 -7.93
CA TRP A 252 -17.77 0.10 -8.55
C TRP A 252 -18.66 -0.72 -7.62
N LEU A 253 -18.10 -1.70 -6.92
CA LEU A 253 -18.84 -2.49 -5.93
C LEU A 253 -19.30 -1.66 -4.73
N THR A 254 -18.48 -0.70 -4.29
CA THR A 254 -18.85 0.24 -3.22
C THR A 254 -20.05 1.10 -3.65
N ASP A 255 -20.01 1.63 -4.87
CA ASP A 255 -21.11 2.44 -5.43
C ASP A 255 -22.42 1.65 -5.44
N ARG A 256 -22.39 0.39 -5.91
CA ARG A 256 -23.56 -0.50 -5.90
C ARG A 256 -24.03 -0.87 -4.50
N ALA A 257 -23.13 -1.09 -3.56
CA ALA A 257 -23.48 -1.37 -2.17
C ALA A 257 -24.20 -0.17 -1.51
N ILE A 258 -23.78 1.05 -1.84
CA ILE A 258 -24.41 2.28 -1.36
C ILE A 258 -25.76 2.54 -2.05
N GLU A 259 -25.84 2.36 -3.38
CA GLU A 259 -27.12 2.48 -4.10
C GLU A 259 -28.17 1.52 -3.58
N GLY A 260 -27.79 0.26 -3.28
CA GLY A 260 -28.69 -0.73 -2.71
C GLY A 260 -29.30 -0.31 -1.36
N HIS A 261 -28.57 0.44 -0.53
CA HIS A 261 -29.10 0.97 0.73
C HIS A 261 -30.11 2.11 0.54
N ARG A 262 -30.15 2.74 -0.64
CA ARG A 262 -31.10 3.82 -0.92
C ARG A 262 -32.51 3.31 -1.23
N TRP A 263 -32.62 2.03 -1.63
CA TRP A 263 -33.87 1.43 -2.10
C TRP A 263 -34.48 0.43 -1.11
N ALA A 264 -33.77 0.14 -0.01
CA ALA A 264 -34.25 -0.68 1.10
C ALA A 264 -34.93 0.21 2.16
#